data_AF-A0A3D3CU43-F1
#
_entry.id   AF-A0A3D3CU43-F1
#
_cell.length_a   1.000
_cell.length_b   1.000
_cell.length_c   1.000
_cell.angle_alpha   90.00
_cell.angle_beta   90.00
_cell.angle_gamma   90.00
#
_symmetry.space_group_name_H-M   'P 1'
#
loop_
_entity.id
_entity.type
_entity.pdbx_description
1 polymer ?
#
loop_
_entity_poly.entity_id
_entity_poly.type
_entity_poly.pdbx_seq_one_letter_code
_entity_poly.pdbx_strand_id
1 'polypeptide(L)'
;MLFPVLLSGWIEIPDGGQMLNGRGFGKAFVTSQTENHAPVVKILQPLQQATFTWNALVPFDIRVSDAEDGESKYQEIQSSEVLVKLKYAKNSAMAAAFLKQKIFPDTAGVAGMLVSNCFNCHAVKTKLAGPSFQDISRRYPFTDKNVDLLTTHIQKGSTGIWGKEVMPTHPELAEPEVRKMVKWILRYTDDPGLNFFVGLQGTLPLNKTEMYRHGGYFIVTALYTDHGTADDPEKKITGSDQVILRVK
;
A
#
# COMPACT_ATOMS: atom_id res chain seq x y z
N MET A 1 -45.24 -52.04 -49.86
CA MET A 1 -45.70 -50.99 -50.80
C MET A 1 -44.74 -49.82 -50.64
N LEU A 2 -43.74 -49.70 -51.51
CA LEU A 2 -43.69 -48.83 -52.71
C LEU A 2 -42.98 -47.49 -52.41
N PHE A 3 -41.73 -47.39 -52.88
CA PHE A 3 -41.01 -46.17 -53.28
C PHE A 3 -41.75 -45.44 -54.42
N PRO A 4 -41.58 -44.10 -54.65
CA PRO A 4 -40.42 -43.50 -55.34
C PRO A 4 -39.97 -42.14 -54.73
N VAL A 5 -38.76 -41.54 -54.87
CA VAL A 5 -37.72 -41.40 -55.93
C VAL A 5 -37.92 -40.13 -56.82
N LEU A 6 -36.90 -39.24 -56.78
CA LEU A 6 -36.48 -38.16 -57.72
C LEU A 6 -37.25 -36.81 -57.68
N LEU A 7 -36.70 -35.62 -58.01
CA LEU A 7 -35.60 -35.23 -58.92
C LEU A 7 -34.84 -33.96 -58.45
N SER A 8 -33.59 -33.94 -58.89
CA SER A 8 -32.61 -32.87 -59.12
C SER A 8 -33.10 -31.53 -59.71
N GLY A 9 -32.38 -30.45 -59.38
CA GLY A 9 -32.36 -29.21 -60.16
C GLY A 9 -31.17 -28.31 -59.77
N TRP A 10 -30.04 -28.49 -60.46
CA TRP A 10 -28.96 -27.50 -60.54
C TRP A 10 -29.28 -26.53 -61.69
N ILE A 11 -29.10 -25.22 -61.49
CA ILE A 11 -29.05 -24.20 -62.54
C ILE A 11 -27.76 -23.40 -62.34
N GLU A 12 -26.90 -23.41 -63.35
CA GLU A 12 -25.67 -22.62 -63.42
C GLU A 12 -25.87 -21.30 -64.18
N ILE A 13 -25.40 -20.20 -63.54
CA ILE A 13 -24.61 -19.03 -64.00
C ILE A 13 -25.15 -18.13 -65.14
N PRO A 14 -25.05 -16.78 -65.02
CA PRO A 14 -23.91 -16.10 -65.65
C PRO A 14 -23.21 -15.03 -64.80
N ASP A 15 -21.91 -14.92 -65.03
CA ASP A 15 -20.98 -13.89 -64.60
C ASP A 15 -21.41 -12.46 -64.95
N GLY A 16 -20.95 -11.50 -64.14
CA GLY A 16 -20.63 -10.14 -64.58
C GLY A 16 -21.40 -9.02 -63.88
N GLY A 17 -20.78 -8.38 -62.89
CA GLY A 17 -21.34 -7.16 -62.28
C GLY A 17 -20.47 -6.53 -61.20
N GLN A 18 -19.57 -5.66 -61.65
CA GLN A 18 -18.83 -4.59 -60.97
C GLN A 18 -19.08 -4.26 -59.48
N MET A 19 -17.95 -4.07 -58.80
CA MET A 19 -17.70 -3.33 -57.55
C MET A 19 -18.65 -2.16 -57.24
N LEU A 20 -19.25 -2.14 -56.04
CA LEU A 20 -19.64 -0.91 -55.34
C LEU A 20 -19.41 -1.03 -53.82
N ASN A 21 -18.43 -0.25 -53.33
CA ASN A 21 -18.18 0.25 -51.97
C ASN A 21 -19.10 -0.25 -50.82
N GLY A 22 -18.66 -1.30 -50.12
CA GLY A 22 -19.11 -1.59 -48.77
C GLY A 22 -18.28 -0.83 -47.75
N ARG A 23 -18.83 0.23 -47.16
CA ARG A 23 -18.28 0.83 -45.94
C ARG A 23 -18.32 -0.23 -44.84
N GLY A 24 -17.16 -0.85 -44.57
CA GLY A 24 -16.96 -1.64 -43.37
C GLY A 24 -17.08 -0.72 -42.16
N PHE A 25 -18.24 -0.75 -41.50
CA PHE A 25 -18.34 -0.30 -40.11
C PHE A 25 -17.61 -1.32 -39.25
N GLY A 26 -16.28 -1.17 -39.15
CA GLY A 26 -15.54 -1.73 -38.04
C GLY A 26 -16.09 -1.07 -36.78
N LYS A 27 -16.93 -1.79 -36.02
CA LYS A 27 -17.23 -1.39 -34.64
C LYS A 27 -15.91 -1.44 -33.89
N ALA A 28 -15.29 -0.28 -33.71
CA ALA A 28 -14.28 -0.11 -32.70
C ALA A 28 -14.95 -0.48 -31.37
N PHE A 29 -14.59 -1.64 -30.83
CA PHE A 29 -14.83 -1.92 -29.42
C PHE A 29 -13.95 -0.93 -28.66
N VAL A 30 -14.53 0.21 -28.28
CA VAL A 30 -13.94 1.06 -27.27
C VAL A 30 -14.07 0.27 -25.98
N THR A 31 -13.01 -0.42 -25.58
CA THR A 31 -12.86 -0.90 -24.22
C THR A 31 -12.85 0.35 -23.34
N SER A 32 -13.96 0.58 -22.64
CA SER A 32 -14.04 1.59 -21.59
C SER A 32 -13.04 1.17 -20.51
N GLN A 33 -11.85 1.80 -20.51
CA GLN A 33 -10.91 1.61 -19.41
C GLN A 33 -11.56 2.13 -18.13
N THR A 34 -11.56 1.29 -17.09
CA THR A 34 -12.08 1.71 -15.79
C THR A 34 -11.19 2.83 -15.23
N GLU A 35 -11.78 3.98 -14.90
CA GLU A 35 -11.07 5.09 -14.29
C GLU A 35 -10.72 4.75 -12.83
N ASN A 36 -9.48 5.03 -12.39
CA ASN A 36 -9.07 4.82 -11.00
C ASN A 36 -9.30 6.10 -10.17
N HIS A 37 -9.99 6.00 -9.04
CA HIS A 37 -10.26 7.15 -8.17
C HIS A 37 -9.26 7.22 -7.01
N ALA A 38 -9.10 8.41 -6.42
CA ALA A 38 -8.23 8.56 -5.27
C ALA A 38 -8.98 8.17 -3.98
N PRO A 39 -8.40 7.31 -3.11
CA PRO A 39 -9.04 6.94 -1.87
C PRO A 39 -9.28 8.12 -0.93
N VAL A 40 -10.43 8.11 -0.26
CA VAL A 40 -10.78 9.05 0.81
C VAL A 40 -10.44 8.44 2.16
N VAL A 41 -9.35 8.90 2.76
CA VAL A 41 -8.94 8.56 4.12
C VAL A 41 -9.42 9.64 5.09
N LYS A 42 -9.90 9.25 6.27
CA LYS A 42 -10.31 10.16 7.35
C LYS A 42 -9.86 9.65 8.71
N ILE A 43 -9.16 10.50 9.46
CA ILE A 43 -8.84 10.28 10.87
C ILE A 43 -10.00 10.81 11.70
N LEU A 44 -10.78 9.92 12.33
CA LEU A 44 -11.87 10.30 13.22
C LEU A 44 -11.37 10.64 14.63
N GLN A 45 -10.35 9.89 15.07
CA GLN A 45 -9.60 10.16 16.28
C GLN A 45 -8.11 9.85 16.03
N PRO A 46 -7.19 10.57 16.68
CA PRO A 46 -7.42 11.72 17.56
C PRO A 46 -7.83 13.00 16.81
N LEU A 47 -8.44 13.96 17.53
CA LEU A 47 -8.90 15.22 16.96
C LEU A 47 -7.74 16.19 16.67
N GLN A 48 -7.94 17.05 15.66
CA GLN A 48 -6.99 18.08 15.29
C GLN A 48 -6.63 19.01 16.47
N GLN A 49 -5.33 19.20 16.70
CA GLN A 49 -4.74 19.98 17.79
C GLN A 49 -5.02 19.47 19.22
N ALA A 50 -5.49 18.23 19.37
CA ALA A 50 -5.64 17.61 20.68
C ALA A 50 -4.32 17.60 21.47
N THR A 51 -4.40 17.79 22.79
CA THR A 51 -3.24 17.90 23.67
C THR A 51 -3.15 16.69 24.60
N PHE A 52 -1.97 16.09 24.68
CA PHE A 52 -1.69 14.92 25.50
C PHE A 52 -0.45 15.15 26.37
N THR A 53 -0.26 14.28 27.36
CA THR A 53 0.98 14.20 28.13
C THR A 53 1.93 13.18 27.52
N TRP A 54 3.22 13.29 27.83
CA TRP A 54 4.20 12.28 27.47
C TRP A 54 3.81 10.88 27.97
N ASN A 55 4.15 9.87 27.16
CA ASN A 55 3.83 8.45 27.37
C ASN A 55 2.33 8.12 27.34
N ALA A 56 1.47 9.05 26.92
CA ALA A 56 0.08 8.75 26.62
C ALA A 56 -0.03 7.71 25.50
N LEU A 57 -0.99 6.80 25.64
CA LEU A 57 -1.43 5.88 24.59
C LEU A 57 -2.65 6.50 23.92
N VAL A 58 -2.44 7.19 22.80
CA VAL A 58 -3.50 7.94 22.12
C VAL A 58 -4.28 7.00 21.19
N PRO A 59 -5.58 6.77 21.40
CA PRO A 59 -6.35 5.94 20.49
C PRO A 59 -6.46 6.61 19.11
N PHE A 60 -6.46 5.79 18.07
CA PHE A 60 -6.80 6.23 16.73
C PHE A 60 -7.96 5.41 16.15
N ASP A 61 -8.75 6.07 15.32
CA ASP A 61 -9.87 5.48 14.56
C ASP A 61 -9.89 6.13 13.17
N ILE A 62 -9.79 5.31 12.13
CA ILE A 62 -9.62 5.73 10.75
C ILE A 62 -10.73 5.10 9.92
N ARG A 63 -11.24 5.86 8.95
CA ARG A 63 -12.09 5.33 7.89
C ARG A 63 -11.46 5.57 6.53
N VAL A 64 -11.59 4.58 5.69
CA VAL A 64 -11.21 4.60 4.29
C VAL A 64 -12.43 4.25 3.44
N SER A 65 -12.60 4.99 2.35
CA SER A 65 -13.55 4.71 1.29
C SER A 65 -12.86 4.95 -0.04
N ASP A 66 -13.02 4.01 -0.95
CA ASP A 66 -12.50 4.04 -2.30
C ASP A 66 -13.56 3.52 -3.27
N ALA A 67 -13.55 3.99 -4.52
CA ALA A 67 -14.58 3.63 -5.48
C ALA A 67 -14.40 2.21 -6.03
N GLU A 68 -13.14 1.76 -6.12
CA GLU A 68 -12.75 0.46 -6.66
C GLU A 68 -12.64 -0.61 -5.56
N ASP A 69 -12.09 -0.22 -4.41
CA ASP A 69 -11.83 -1.14 -3.29
C ASP A 69 -12.95 -1.19 -2.22
N GLY A 70 -13.93 -0.29 -2.31
CA GLY A 70 -15.09 -0.23 -1.40
C GLY A 70 -14.84 0.54 -0.11
N GLU A 71 -15.52 0.17 0.97
CA GLU A 71 -15.44 0.87 2.26
C GLU A 71 -14.93 0.00 3.41
N SER A 72 -14.01 0.58 4.20
CA SER A 72 -13.56 0.01 5.48
C SER A 72 -14.69 -0.27 6.47
N LYS A 73 -15.79 0.51 6.42
CA LYS A 73 -16.97 0.32 7.28
C LYS A 73 -17.64 -1.03 7.04
N TYR A 74 -17.60 -1.53 5.81
CA TYR A 74 -18.17 -2.82 5.43
C TYR A 74 -17.10 -3.92 5.31
N GLN A 75 -15.88 -3.65 5.79
CA GLN A 75 -14.74 -4.58 5.78
C GLN A 75 -14.30 -5.00 4.38
N GLU A 76 -14.59 -4.18 3.36
CA GLU A 76 -14.12 -4.39 1.99
C GLU A 76 -12.65 -4.00 1.87
N ILE A 77 -12.25 -2.94 2.59
CA ILE A 77 -10.85 -2.55 2.78
C ILE A 77 -10.32 -3.16 4.07
N GLN A 78 -9.21 -3.91 3.98
CA GLN A 78 -8.65 -4.61 5.13
C GLN A 78 -7.91 -3.66 6.07
N SER A 79 -8.05 -3.91 7.38
CA SER A 79 -7.36 -3.13 8.40
C SER A 79 -5.82 -3.21 8.26
N SER A 80 -5.29 -4.32 7.73
CA SER A 80 -3.86 -4.51 7.52
C SER A 80 -3.27 -3.66 6.40
N GLU A 81 -4.11 -3.02 5.59
CA GLU A 81 -3.69 -2.21 4.42
C GLU A 81 -3.61 -0.71 4.73
N VAL A 82 -4.03 -0.31 5.93
CA VAL A 82 -3.99 1.08 6.38
C VAL A 82 -2.73 1.34 7.20
N LEU A 83 -1.91 2.28 6.71
CA LEU A 83 -0.70 2.71 7.40
C LEU A 83 -0.97 3.96 8.24
N VAL A 84 -0.51 3.96 9.48
CA VAL A 84 -0.54 5.12 10.36
C VAL A 84 0.88 5.53 10.70
N LYS A 85 1.30 6.67 10.18
CA LYS A 85 2.61 7.28 10.45
C LYS A 85 2.50 8.28 11.60
N LEU A 86 3.38 8.14 12.58
CA LEU A 86 3.54 9.08 13.70
C LEU A 86 4.89 9.78 13.60
N LYS A 87 4.89 11.07 13.27
CA LYS A 87 6.11 11.88 13.14
C LYS A 87 6.19 12.94 14.23
N TYR A 88 7.31 13.01 14.92
CA TYR A 88 7.59 14.08 15.89
C TYR A 88 8.07 15.36 15.20
N ALA A 89 7.64 16.51 15.72
CA ALA A 89 8.13 17.84 15.39
C ALA A 89 8.39 18.65 16.67
N LYS A 90 9.58 19.28 16.72
CA LYS A 90 10.01 20.08 17.89
C LYS A 90 9.20 21.35 18.13
N ASN A 91 8.56 21.90 17.09
CA ASN A 91 7.82 23.15 17.17
C ASN A 91 6.66 23.20 16.16
N SER A 92 5.79 24.19 16.33
CA SER A 92 4.59 24.37 15.50
C SER A 92 4.91 24.66 14.05
N ALA A 93 6.00 25.38 13.77
CA ALA A 93 6.42 25.68 12.40
C ALA A 93 6.78 24.41 11.62
N MET A 94 7.54 23.49 12.24
CA MET A 94 7.85 22.18 11.64
C MET A 94 6.61 21.31 11.50
N ALA A 95 5.73 21.31 12.50
CA ALA A 95 4.48 20.55 12.41
C ALA A 95 3.60 21.04 11.27
N ALA A 96 3.47 22.37 11.09
CA ALA A 96 2.76 22.97 9.97
C ALA A 96 3.41 22.65 8.62
N ALA A 97 4.73 22.55 8.55
CA ALA A 97 5.43 22.13 7.33
C ALA A 97 5.10 20.67 6.96
N PHE A 98 5.09 19.75 7.93
CA PHE A 98 4.74 18.35 7.68
C PHE A 98 3.26 18.15 7.31
N LEU A 99 2.34 18.98 7.81
CA LEU A 99 0.93 18.95 7.37
C LEU A 99 0.71 19.39 5.91
N LYS A 100 1.62 20.19 5.37
CA LYS A 100 1.54 20.63 3.96
C LYS A 100 2.07 19.56 3.01
N GLN A 101 2.75 18.54 3.51
CA GLN A 101 3.28 17.46 2.70
C GLN A 101 2.14 16.54 2.26
N LYS A 102 1.87 16.50 0.95
CA LYS A 102 0.88 15.61 0.32
C LYS A 102 1.50 14.43 -0.43
N ILE A 103 2.82 14.41 -0.55
CA ILE A 103 3.57 13.32 -1.18
C ILE A 103 4.28 12.53 -0.09
N PHE A 104 4.11 11.22 -0.11
CA PHE A 104 4.65 10.30 0.89
C PHE A 104 5.56 9.28 0.22
N PRO A 105 6.85 9.62 -0.04
CA PRO A 105 7.77 8.71 -0.72
C PRO A 105 8.02 7.39 0.02
N ASP A 106 7.61 7.31 1.28
CA ASP A 106 7.59 6.12 2.11
C ASP A 106 6.49 5.11 1.71
N THR A 107 5.50 5.47 0.90
CA THR A 107 4.40 4.54 0.54
C THR A 107 4.82 3.49 -0.49
N ALA A 108 5.75 3.81 -1.39
CA ALA A 108 6.12 2.97 -2.53
C ALA A 108 6.66 1.58 -2.16
N GLY A 109 7.27 1.42 -0.98
CA GLY A 109 7.73 0.12 -0.48
C GLY A 109 6.76 -0.50 0.52
N VAL A 110 6.23 0.30 1.45
CA VAL A 110 5.42 -0.22 2.55
C VAL A 110 4.04 -0.68 2.10
N ALA A 111 3.43 -0.10 1.06
CA ALA A 111 2.13 -0.56 0.55
C ALA A 111 2.19 -2.03 0.13
N GLY A 112 3.25 -2.42 -0.58
CA GLY A 112 3.52 -3.81 -0.93
C GLY A 112 3.71 -4.72 0.29
N MET A 113 4.32 -4.21 1.37
CA MET A 113 4.50 -4.97 2.61
C MET A 113 3.19 -5.20 3.37
N LEU A 114 2.25 -4.24 3.29
CA LEU A 114 0.95 -4.32 3.94
C LEU A 114 0.09 -5.41 3.28
N VAL A 115 0.01 -5.42 1.95
CA VAL A 115 -0.73 -6.46 1.19
C VAL A 115 -0.05 -7.83 1.26
N SER A 116 1.28 -7.87 1.39
CA SER A 116 2.06 -9.11 1.50
C SER A 116 2.19 -9.61 2.95
N ASN A 117 1.40 -9.07 3.88
CA ASN A 117 1.31 -9.52 5.26
C ASN A 117 2.64 -9.51 6.05
N CYS A 118 3.64 -8.73 5.64
CA CYS A 118 4.94 -8.67 6.33
C CYS A 118 4.78 -8.23 7.80
N PHE A 119 3.77 -7.39 8.07
CA PHE A 119 3.46 -6.86 9.40
C PHE A 119 2.84 -7.87 10.37
N ASN A 120 2.48 -9.08 9.90
CA ASN A 120 2.01 -10.15 10.79
C ASN A 120 3.17 -10.77 11.59
N CYS A 121 4.37 -10.80 11.00
CA CYS A 121 5.57 -11.38 11.62
C CYS A 121 6.59 -10.34 12.05
N HIS A 122 6.49 -9.11 11.55
CA HIS A 122 7.40 -8.01 11.86
C HIS A 122 6.63 -6.78 12.30
N ALA A 123 7.21 -5.99 13.20
CA ALA A 123 6.73 -4.64 13.49
C ALA A 123 7.88 -3.65 13.35
N VAL A 124 7.57 -2.35 13.26
CA VAL A 124 8.62 -1.33 13.02
C VAL A 124 9.63 -1.29 14.16
N LYS A 125 9.16 -1.20 15.41
CA LYS A 125 10.04 -0.99 16.59
C LYS A 125 10.02 -2.11 17.63
N THR A 126 9.18 -3.13 17.44
CA THR A 126 9.03 -4.22 18.39
C THR A 126 9.31 -5.54 17.68
N LYS A 127 10.04 -6.44 18.35
CA LYS A 127 10.21 -7.80 17.88
C LYS A 127 8.89 -8.57 18.02
N LEU A 128 8.48 -9.28 16.97
CA LEU A 128 7.37 -10.23 17.00
C LEU A 128 7.93 -11.64 16.83
N ALA A 129 7.43 -12.42 15.85
CA ALA A 129 8.07 -13.66 15.44
C ALA A 129 9.43 -13.38 14.76
N GLY A 130 9.45 -12.42 13.84
CA GLY A 130 10.66 -11.87 13.22
C GLY A 130 11.27 -10.70 14.01
N PRO A 131 12.51 -10.31 13.66
CA PRO A 131 13.12 -9.08 14.19
C PRO A 131 12.28 -7.85 13.83
N SER A 132 12.42 -6.77 14.61
CA SER A 132 11.79 -5.51 14.20
C SER A 132 12.45 -4.97 12.92
N PHE A 133 11.70 -4.22 12.11
CA PHE A 133 12.30 -3.57 10.93
C PHE A 133 13.42 -2.60 11.33
N GLN A 134 13.31 -1.97 12.50
CA GLN A 134 14.37 -1.15 13.09
C GLN A 134 15.64 -1.96 13.39
N ASP A 135 15.52 -3.18 13.93
CA ASP A 135 16.70 -4.02 14.17
C ASP A 135 17.39 -4.37 12.85
N ILE A 136 16.60 -4.67 11.81
CA ILE A 136 17.13 -4.93 10.45
C ILE A 136 17.89 -3.70 9.93
N SER A 137 17.31 -2.50 9.99
CA SER A 137 17.97 -1.29 9.51
C SER A 137 19.22 -0.90 10.31
N ARG A 138 19.24 -1.18 11.62
CA ARG A 138 20.45 -1.03 12.46
C ARG A 138 21.55 -2.02 12.12
N ARG A 139 21.19 -3.26 11.78
CA ARG A 139 22.17 -4.31 11.42
C ARG A 139 22.76 -4.10 10.04
N TYR A 140 21.96 -3.62 9.08
CA TYR A 140 22.33 -3.51 7.68
C TYR A 140 22.34 -2.04 7.22
N PRO A 141 23.52 -1.43 7.01
CA PRO A 141 23.61 -0.08 6.46
C PRO A 141 22.90 0.05 5.10
N PHE A 142 22.30 1.20 4.82
CA PHE A 142 21.61 1.41 3.54
C PHE A 142 22.61 1.51 2.38
N THR A 143 22.83 0.39 1.70
CA THR A 143 23.68 0.24 0.51
C THR A 143 23.01 -0.69 -0.50
N ASP A 144 23.30 -0.56 -1.80
CA ASP A 144 22.71 -1.44 -2.82
C ASP A 144 23.05 -2.92 -2.57
N LYS A 145 24.26 -3.22 -2.10
CA LYS A 145 24.66 -4.58 -1.70
C LYS A 145 23.75 -5.17 -0.63
N ASN A 146 23.39 -4.38 0.39
CA ASN A 146 22.48 -4.85 1.44
C ASN A 146 21.03 -4.92 0.97
N VAL A 147 20.64 -4.07 0.01
CA VAL A 147 19.35 -4.20 -0.67
C VAL A 147 19.27 -5.54 -1.40
N ASP A 148 20.28 -5.89 -2.20
CA ASP A 148 20.32 -7.16 -2.95
C ASP A 148 20.29 -8.38 -2.01
N LEU A 149 21.07 -8.32 -0.93
CA LEU A 149 21.14 -9.38 0.08
C LEU A 149 19.78 -9.62 0.75
N LEU A 150 19.16 -8.55 1.26
CA LEU A 150 17.88 -8.65 1.96
C LEU A 150 16.73 -9.02 1.00
N THR A 151 16.76 -8.55 -0.25
CA THR A 151 15.84 -9.01 -1.29
C THR A 151 15.93 -10.50 -1.51
N THR A 152 17.16 -11.04 -1.59
CA THR A 152 17.39 -12.49 -1.71
C THR A 152 16.84 -13.24 -0.50
N HIS A 153 17.04 -12.72 0.72
CA HIS A 153 16.50 -13.31 1.93
C HIS A 153 14.97 -13.34 1.95
N ILE A 154 14.29 -12.29 1.48
CA ILE A 154 12.83 -12.27 1.41
C ILE A 154 12.31 -13.33 0.43
N GLN A 155 12.88 -13.38 -0.78
CA GLN A 155 12.40 -14.33 -1.81
C GLN A 155 12.71 -15.79 -1.46
N LYS A 156 13.90 -16.06 -0.90
CA LYS A 156 14.37 -17.43 -0.63
C LYS A 156 14.19 -17.89 0.82
N GLY A 157 13.61 -17.04 1.66
CA GLY A 157 13.54 -17.26 3.10
C GLY A 157 14.88 -17.01 3.80
N SER A 158 14.84 -17.03 5.13
CA SER A 158 16.00 -16.78 5.98
C SER A 158 15.94 -17.57 7.27
N THR A 159 17.08 -18.07 7.74
CA THR A 159 17.19 -18.83 8.98
C THR A 159 18.56 -18.59 9.63
N GLY A 160 18.64 -18.69 10.96
CA GLY A 160 19.90 -18.64 11.71
C GLY A 160 20.50 -17.25 11.93
N ILE A 161 20.06 -16.22 11.20
CA ILE A 161 20.60 -14.85 11.31
C ILE A 161 20.09 -14.13 12.57
N TRP A 162 18.82 -14.33 12.90
CA TRP A 162 18.11 -13.63 13.98
C TRP A 162 17.69 -14.54 15.14
N GLY A 163 18.18 -15.78 15.14
CA GLY A 163 17.81 -16.83 16.08
C GLY A 163 17.38 -18.10 15.34
N LYS A 164 16.60 -18.94 16.03
CA LYS A 164 16.09 -20.21 15.50
C LYS A 164 14.88 -20.05 14.59
N GLU A 165 14.20 -18.92 14.66
CA GLU A 165 13.02 -18.64 13.84
C GLU A 165 13.37 -18.62 12.35
N VAL A 166 12.48 -19.19 11.55
CA VAL A 166 12.62 -19.28 10.09
C VAL A 166 11.65 -18.30 9.47
N MET A 167 12.16 -17.41 8.61
CA MET A 167 11.33 -16.63 7.71
C MET A 167 11.04 -17.50 6.46
N PRO A 168 9.77 -17.79 6.14
CA PRO A 168 9.39 -18.54 4.94
C PRO A 168 9.85 -17.84 3.65
N THR A 169 9.80 -18.58 2.55
CA THR A 169 10.09 -18.05 1.22
C THR A 169 8.91 -17.25 0.68
N HIS A 170 9.18 -16.15 -0.03
CA HIS A 170 8.17 -15.34 -0.73
C HIS A 170 8.45 -15.27 -2.25
N PRO A 171 8.43 -16.40 -2.98
CA PRO A 171 8.72 -16.44 -4.42
C PRO A 171 7.67 -15.73 -5.28
N GLU A 172 6.47 -15.49 -4.75
CA GLU A 172 5.39 -14.75 -5.39
C GLU A 172 5.70 -13.25 -5.55
N LEU A 173 6.64 -12.72 -4.75
CA LEU A 173 6.99 -11.30 -4.79
C LEU A 173 8.07 -11.03 -5.85
N ALA A 174 7.73 -10.20 -6.82
CA ALA A 174 8.65 -9.76 -7.87
C ALA A 174 9.84 -8.99 -7.27
N GLU A 175 11.04 -9.25 -7.78
CA GLU A 175 12.28 -8.64 -7.25
C GLU A 175 12.22 -7.11 -7.19
N PRO A 176 11.74 -6.38 -8.22
CA PRO A 176 11.66 -4.92 -8.16
C PRO A 176 10.80 -4.40 -7.00
N GLU A 177 9.70 -5.09 -6.67
CA GLU A 177 8.83 -4.72 -5.55
C GLU A 177 9.51 -4.99 -4.22
N VAL A 178 10.12 -6.18 -4.05
CA VAL A 178 10.87 -6.52 -2.83
C VAL A 178 11.99 -5.50 -2.58
N ARG A 179 12.70 -5.05 -3.63
CA ARG A 179 13.72 -4.00 -3.49
C ARG A 179 13.14 -2.70 -2.94
N LYS A 180 11.92 -2.30 -3.34
CA LYS A 180 11.25 -1.11 -2.78
C LYS A 180 10.94 -1.31 -1.29
N MET A 181 10.44 -2.50 -0.91
CA MET A 181 10.15 -2.86 0.48
C MET A 181 11.43 -2.77 1.34
N VAL A 182 12.53 -3.38 0.89
CA VAL A 182 13.81 -3.35 1.61
C VAL A 182 14.34 -1.92 1.74
N LYS A 183 14.28 -1.12 0.66
CA LYS A 183 14.68 0.30 0.71
C LYS A 183 13.86 1.08 1.73
N TRP A 184 12.57 0.79 1.86
CA TRP A 184 11.73 1.40 2.89
C TRP A 184 12.20 1.02 4.31
N ILE A 185 12.42 -0.28 4.56
CA ILE A 185 12.91 -0.79 5.85
C ILE A 185 14.20 -0.07 6.25
N LEU A 186 15.20 -0.06 5.36
CA LEU A 186 16.51 0.49 5.65
C LEU A 186 16.51 2.03 5.81
N ARG A 187 15.55 2.73 5.19
CA ARG A 187 15.52 4.19 5.17
C ARG A 187 14.74 4.81 6.33
N TYR A 188 13.63 4.20 6.76
CA TYR A 188 12.64 4.90 7.59
C TYR A 188 12.48 4.35 9.01
N THR A 189 13.06 3.20 9.34
CA THR A 189 12.68 2.48 10.57
C THR A 189 13.60 2.72 11.77
N ASP A 190 14.80 3.27 11.57
CA ASP A 190 15.71 3.67 12.66
C ASP A 190 15.58 5.16 13.06
N ASP A 191 14.66 5.91 12.45
CA ASP A 191 14.41 7.29 12.88
C ASP A 191 13.63 7.29 14.21
N PRO A 192 14.20 7.84 15.29
CA PRO A 192 13.54 7.82 16.59
C PRO A 192 12.26 8.67 16.61
N GLY A 193 12.23 9.78 15.84
CA GLY A 193 11.08 10.67 15.70
C GLY A 193 10.05 10.22 14.67
N LEU A 194 10.18 9.01 14.13
CA LEU A 194 9.25 8.43 13.18
C LEU A 194 8.84 7.04 13.67
N ASN A 195 7.56 6.74 13.65
CA ASN A 195 7.07 5.39 13.86
C ASN A 195 5.91 5.10 12.89
N PHE A 196 5.66 3.83 12.64
CA PHE A 196 4.53 3.40 11.83
C PHE A 196 3.77 2.31 12.55
N PHE A 197 2.46 2.33 12.36
CA PHE A 197 1.49 1.38 12.85
C PHE A 197 0.62 0.96 11.69
N VAL A 198 -0.02 -0.18 11.84
CA VAL A 198 -0.92 -0.74 10.83
C VAL A 198 -2.26 -0.96 11.47
N GLY A 199 -3.32 -0.51 10.82
CA GLY A 199 -4.67 -0.67 11.32
C GLY A 199 -5.61 0.49 10.98
N LEU A 200 -6.91 0.19 11.01
CA LEU A 200 -7.97 1.19 11.10
C LEU A 200 -8.13 1.72 12.53
N GLN A 201 -7.76 0.92 13.53
CA GLN A 201 -7.88 1.25 14.96
C GLN A 201 -6.66 0.77 15.75
N GLY A 202 -6.36 1.46 16.84
CA GLY A 202 -5.26 1.08 17.73
C GLY A 202 -4.84 2.21 18.66
N THR A 203 -3.58 2.17 19.13
CA THR A 203 -3.02 3.22 19.99
C THR A 203 -1.66 3.69 19.51
N LEU A 204 -1.41 4.99 19.68
CA LEU A 204 -0.17 5.68 19.35
C LEU A 204 0.56 6.03 20.66
N PRO A 205 1.67 5.36 20.98
CA PRO A 205 2.48 5.71 22.13
C PRO A 205 3.26 7.00 21.88
N LEU A 206 2.95 8.06 22.63
CA LEU A 206 3.68 9.32 22.59
C LEU A 206 4.91 9.27 23.51
N ASN A 207 5.82 8.34 23.22
CA ASN A 207 6.96 8.05 24.08
C ASN A 207 7.93 9.24 24.16
N LYS A 208 8.36 9.57 25.38
CA LYS A 208 9.45 10.54 25.58
C LYS A 208 10.79 9.89 25.28
N THR A 209 11.64 10.57 24.53
CA THR A 209 13.05 10.17 24.32
C THR A 209 13.96 11.30 24.76
N GLU A 210 15.25 11.04 24.92
CA GLU A 210 16.25 12.07 25.28
C GLU A 210 16.33 13.23 24.28
N MET A 211 15.86 13.02 23.05
CA MET A 211 15.77 14.06 22.02
C MET A 211 14.55 14.98 22.19
N TYR A 212 13.56 14.60 23.01
CA TYR A 212 12.28 15.31 23.20
C TYR A 212 12.25 15.98 24.59
N ARG A 213 13.23 16.84 24.86
CA ARG A 213 13.46 17.42 26.20
C ARG A 213 12.37 18.41 26.64
N HIS A 214 11.66 18.98 25.68
CA HIS A 214 10.55 19.91 25.90
C HIS A 214 9.31 19.40 25.18
N GLY A 215 8.12 19.88 25.58
CA GLY A 215 6.88 19.62 24.86
C GLY A 215 7.02 19.85 23.35
N GLY A 216 6.14 19.25 22.56
CA GLY A 216 6.30 19.24 21.12
C GLY A 216 5.01 18.91 20.39
N TYR A 217 5.17 18.46 19.15
CA TYR A 217 4.07 18.14 18.27
C TYR A 217 4.27 16.75 17.70
N PHE A 218 3.18 16.02 17.53
CA PHE A 218 3.15 14.81 16.73
C PHE A 218 2.21 15.02 15.55
N ILE A 219 2.60 14.51 14.41
CA ILE A 219 1.80 14.50 13.19
C ILE A 219 1.41 13.05 12.98
N VAL A 220 0.11 12.80 13.03
CA VAL A 220 -0.47 11.51 12.67
C VAL A 220 -0.90 11.61 11.22
N THR A 221 -0.33 10.79 10.35
CA THR A 221 -0.75 10.65 8.97
C THR A 221 -1.33 9.26 8.78
N ALA A 222 -2.59 9.16 8.38
CA ALA A 222 -3.20 7.92 7.92
C ALA A 222 -3.06 7.85 6.40
N LEU A 223 -2.66 6.70 5.86
CA LEU A 223 -2.48 6.46 4.44
C LEU A 223 -3.11 5.14 4.03
N TYR A 224 -3.69 5.13 2.85
CA TYR A 224 -4.15 3.92 2.16
C TYR A 224 -3.78 4.05 0.68
N THR A 225 -3.22 2.98 0.13
CA THR A 225 -2.91 2.87 -1.30
C THR A 225 -3.88 1.87 -1.90
N ASP A 226 -4.63 2.28 -2.92
CA ASP A 226 -5.61 1.42 -3.58
C ASP A 226 -4.94 0.20 -4.27
N HIS A 227 -5.78 -0.71 -4.75
CA HIS A 227 -5.32 -1.85 -5.55
C HIS A 227 -5.20 -1.58 -7.05
N GLY A 228 -5.39 -0.33 -7.48
CA GLY A 228 -5.54 0.02 -8.89
C GLY A 228 -6.87 -0.51 -9.47
N THR A 229 -6.96 -0.60 -10.79
CA THR A 229 -8.15 -1.14 -11.46
C THR A 229 -7.87 -2.53 -12.02
N ALA A 230 -8.94 -3.25 -12.38
CA ALA A 230 -8.81 -4.55 -13.04
C ALA A 230 -8.00 -4.47 -14.35
N ASP A 231 -8.07 -3.35 -15.05
CA ASP A 231 -7.37 -3.11 -16.32
C ASP A 231 -5.91 -2.66 -16.12
N ASP A 232 -5.60 -2.04 -14.96
CA ASP A 232 -4.28 -1.48 -14.65
C ASP A 232 -3.98 -1.55 -13.13
N PRO A 233 -3.64 -2.75 -12.61
CA PRO A 233 -3.42 -2.97 -11.17
C PRO A 233 -2.13 -2.32 -10.63
N GLU A 234 -1.24 -1.87 -11.52
CA GLU A 234 0.02 -1.22 -11.14
C GLU A 234 -0.15 0.30 -10.94
N LYS A 235 -1.22 0.89 -11.49
CA LYS A 235 -1.50 2.32 -11.40
C LYS A 235 -2.23 2.68 -10.11
N LYS A 236 -1.54 2.47 -8.99
CA LYS A 236 -2.09 2.68 -7.66
C LYS A 236 -2.07 4.14 -7.23
N ILE A 237 -3.11 4.58 -6.53
CA ILE A 237 -3.23 5.93 -5.97
C ILE A 237 -3.24 5.83 -4.44
N THR A 238 -2.55 6.78 -3.79
CA THR A 238 -2.53 6.85 -2.33
C THR A 238 -3.39 8.00 -1.83
N GLY A 239 -4.40 7.66 -1.05
CA GLY A 239 -5.16 8.59 -0.22
C GLY A 239 -4.48 8.83 1.13
N SER A 240 -4.74 10.00 1.72
CA SER A 240 -4.21 10.29 3.06
C SER A 240 -5.02 11.34 3.81
N ASP A 241 -4.90 11.31 5.13
CA ASP A 241 -5.36 12.37 6.03
C ASP A 241 -4.31 12.62 7.13
N GLN A 242 -4.30 13.82 7.70
CA GLN A 242 -3.32 14.23 8.67
C GLN A 242 -3.92 15.04 9.82
N VAL A 243 -3.52 14.72 11.04
CA VAL A 243 -3.81 15.53 12.22
C VAL A 243 -2.54 15.88 13.01
N ILE A 244 -2.53 17.07 13.62
CA ILE A 244 -1.49 17.47 14.59
C ILE A 244 -1.98 17.23 16.01
N LEU A 245 -1.12 16.68 16.84
CA LEU A 245 -1.26 16.57 18.28
C LEU A 245 -0.21 17.45 18.96
N ARG A 246 -0.56 18.00 20.12
CA ARG A 246 0.36 18.70 21.02
C ARG A 246 0.71 17.79 22.18
N VAL A 247 1.97 17.76 22.59
CA VAL A 247 2.42 17.01 23.76
C VAL A 247 3.10 17.94 24.75
N LYS A 248 2.76 17.82 26.03
CA LYS A 248 3.32 18.60 27.14
C LYS A 248 3.85 17.71 28.25
#